data_AF-A0A936CQH1-F1
#
_entry.id   AF-A0A936CQH1-F1
#
_cell.length_a   1.000
_cell.length_b   1.000
_cell.length_c   1.000
_cell.angle_alpha   90.00
_cell.angle_beta   90.00
_cell.angle_gamma   90.00
#
_symmetry.space_group_name_H-M   'P 1'
#
loop_
_entity.id
_entity.type
_entity.pdbx_description
1 polymer ?
#
loop_
_entity_poly.entity_id
_entity_poly.type
_entity_poly.pdbx_seq_one_letter_code
_entity_poly.pdbx_strand_id
1 'polypeptide(L)' 'MEITSNSTISTAIEGLKSASAKIEQTAQNVAEGSVDPADIVSLSLAANSFKANAAVIRTENETTQALLDITA' A
#
# COMPACT_ATOMS: atom_id res chain seq x y z
N MET A 1 -12.56 1.84 23.55
CA MET A 1 -12.47 1.53 22.12
C MET A 1 -11.09 0.95 21.90
N GLU A 2 -10.98 -0.37 21.89
CA GLU A 2 -9.70 -1.03 21.64
C GLU A 2 -9.25 -0.74 20.20
N ILE A 3 -7.96 -0.43 20.10
CA ILE A 3 -7.19 -0.01 18.94
C ILE A 3 -7.34 -1.05 17.82
N THR A 4 -8.37 -0.95 17.00
CA THR A 4 -8.51 -1.72 15.74
C THR A 4 -7.55 -1.20 14.65
N SER A 5 -6.93 -0.05 14.91
CA SER A 5 -5.98 0.65 14.06
C SER A 5 -4.63 -0.08 13.93
N ASN A 6 -4.18 -0.78 14.98
CA ASN A 6 -2.88 -1.47 14.95
C ASN A 6 -2.86 -2.64 13.95
N SER A 7 -3.95 -3.40 13.84
CA SER A 7 -4.04 -4.52 12.88
C SER A 7 -4.25 -4.02 11.44
N THR A 8 -4.97 -2.91 11.28
CA THR A 8 -5.25 -2.30 9.97
C THR A 8 -4.00 -1.65 9.38
N ILE A 9 -3.23 -0.89 10.18
CA ILE A 9 -1.92 -0.36 9.78
C ILE A 9 -0.93 -1.50 9.48
N SER A 10 -0.87 -2.54 10.31
CA SER A 10 0.01 -3.70 10.05
C SER A 10 -0.30 -4.35 8.71
N THR A 11 -1.58 -4.56 8.42
CA THR A 11 -2.05 -5.13 7.14
C THR A 11 -1.71 -4.21 5.96
N ALA A 12 -1.89 -2.89 6.12
CA ALA A 12 -1.53 -1.93 5.09
C ALA A 12 -0.01 -1.90 4.84
N ILE A 13 0.82 -2.00 5.88
CA ILE A 13 2.29 -2.07 5.76
C ILE A 13 2.73 -3.35 5.03
N GLU A 14 2.15 -4.49 5.37
CA GLU A 14 2.41 -5.75 4.66
C GLU A 14 1.99 -5.66 3.19
N GLY A 15 0.82 -5.07 2.94
CA GLY A 15 0.33 -4.81 1.59
C GLY A 15 1.23 -3.87 0.79
N LEU A 16 1.80 -2.82 1.41
CA LEU A 16 2.80 -1.96 0.78
C LEU A 16 4.07 -2.73 0.42
N LYS A 17 4.58 -3.55 1.35
CA LYS A 17 5.79 -4.35 1.11
C LYS A 17 5.61 -5.35 -0.04
N SER A 18 4.46 -6.01 -0.08
CA SER A 18 4.09 -6.95 -1.14
C SER A 18 3.94 -6.26 -2.50
N ALA A 19 3.29 -5.09 -2.54
CA ALA A 19 3.15 -4.29 -3.75
C ALA A 19 4.51 -3.81 -4.27
N SER A 20 5.39 -3.34 -3.40
CA SER A 20 6.76 -2.92 -3.77
C SER A 20 7.56 -4.07 -4.36
N ALA A 21 7.53 -5.26 -3.73
CA ALA A 21 8.23 -6.43 -4.25
C ALA A 21 7.72 -6.85 -5.64
N LYS A 22 6.41 -6.77 -5.88
CA LYS A 22 5.82 -7.01 -7.21
C LYS A 22 6.27 -5.98 -8.25
N ILE A 23 6.31 -4.70 -7.87
CA ILE A 23 6.79 -3.63 -8.76
C ILE A 23 8.26 -3.87 -9.14
N GLU A 24 9.12 -4.21 -8.17
CA GLU A 24 10.54 -4.52 -8.42
C GLU A 24 10.70 -5.73 -9.33
N GLN A 25 9.96 -6.81 -9.07
CA GLN A 25 10.00 -8.02 -9.90
C GLN A 25 9.54 -7.73 -11.33
N THR A 26 8.42 -7.02 -11.50
CA THR A 26 7.94 -6.64 -12.83
C THR A 26 8.91 -5.69 -13.54
N ALA A 27 9.55 -4.76 -12.81
CA ALA A 27 10.57 -3.89 -13.38
C ALA A 27 11.78 -4.68 -13.90
N GLN A 28 12.20 -5.74 -13.20
CA GLN A 28 13.24 -6.66 -13.67
C GLN A 28 12.80 -7.40 -14.93
N ASN A 29 11.59 -7.99 -14.94
CA ASN A 29 11.06 -8.70 -16.12
C ASN A 29 11.01 -7.81 -17.37
N VAL A 30 10.59 -6.54 -17.20
CA VAL A 30 10.55 -5.54 -18.29
C VAL A 30 11.97 -5.20 -18.77
N ALA A 31 12.92 -5.02 -17.86
CA ALA A 31 14.32 -4.73 -18.20
C ALA A 31 15.01 -5.90 -18.91
N GLU A 32 14.66 -7.14 -18.58
CA GLU A 32 15.12 -8.36 -19.24
C GLU A 32 14.49 -8.58 -20.63
N GLY A 33 13.54 -7.72 -21.04
CA GLY A 33 12.95 -7.70 -22.38
C GLY A 33 11.75 -8.63 -22.57
N SER A 34 11.31 -9.31 -21.52
CA SER A 34 10.11 -10.17 -21.53
C SER A 34 8.90 -9.36 -21.09
N VAL A 35 8.43 -8.44 -21.92
CA VAL A 35 7.21 -7.66 -21.62
C VAL A 35 5.98 -8.47 -21.98
N ASP A 36 5.50 -9.27 -21.03
CA ASP A 36 4.18 -9.91 -21.12
C ASP A 36 3.10 -8.86 -20.79
N PRO A 37 2.02 -8.73 -21.59
CA PRO A 37 0.85 -7.92 -21.22
C PRO A 37 0.32 -8.20 -19.80
N ALA A 38 0.45 -9.44 -19.31
CA ALA A 38 0.11 -9.84 -17.95
C ALA A 38 0.96 -9.13 -16.88
N ASP A 39 2.22 -8.81 -17.19
CA ASP A 39 3.11 -8.06 -16.29
C ASP A 39 2.66 -6.61 -16.15
N ILE A 40 2.19 -5.97 -17.23
CA ILE A 40 1.65 -4.60 -17.17
C ILE A 40 0.39 -4.53 -16.31
N VAL A 41 -0.51 -5.50 -16.47
CA VAL A 41 -1.71 -5.58 -15.61
C VAL A 41 -1.32 -5.82 -14.16
N SER A 42 -0.35 -6.70 -13.91
CA SER A 42 0.18 -6.98 -12.57
C SER A 42 0.81 -5.74 -11.93
N LEU A 43 1.56 -4.94 -12.70
CA LEU A 43 2.14 -3.68 -12.27
C LEU A 43 1.07 -2.65 -11.90
N SER A 44 0.05 -2.51 -12.75
CA SER A 44 -1.08 -1.60 -12.50
C SER A 44 -1.86 -2.00 -11.24
N LEU A 45 -2.10 -3.30 -11.06
CA LEU A 45 -2.75 -3.82 -9.87
C LEU A 45 -1.89 -3.57 -8.61
N ALA A 46 -0.59 -3.83 -8.68
CA ALA A 46 0.35 -3.55 -7.59
C ALA A 46 0.40 -2.06 -7.23
N ALA A 47 0.42 -1.18 -8.24
CA ALA A 47 0.38 0.27 -8.03
C ALA A 47 -0.93 0.73 -7.36
N ASN A 48 -2.07 0.14 -7.74
CA ASN A 48 -3.35 0.41 -7.09
C ASN A 48 -3.38 -0.09 -5.65
N SER A 49 -2.87 -1.30 -5.39
CA SER A 49 -2.73 -1.83 -4.02
C SER A 49 -1.83 -0.95 -3.16
N PHE A 50 -0.71 -0.48 -3.71
CA PHE A 50 0.18 0.44 -3.01
C PHE A 50 -0.54 1.73 -2.62
N LYS A 51 -1.24 2.38 -3.57
CA LYS A 51 -2.00 3.61 -3.31
C LYS A 51 -3.10 3.40 -2.28
N ALA A 52 -3.84 2.30 -2.36
CA ALA A 52 -4.90 1.98 -1.42
C ALA A 52 -4.36 1.82 0.01
N ASN A 53 -3.28 1.05 0.19
CA ASN A 53 -2.67 0.86 1.50
C ASN A 53 -2.07 2.16 2.07
N ALA A 54 -1.45 2.99 1.23
CA ALA A 54 -0.96 4.31 1.63
C ALA A 54 -2.10 5.24 2.07
N ALA A 55 -3.26 5.19 1.38
CA ALA A 55 -4.44 5.98 1.73
C ALA A 55 -5.05 5.55 3.08
N VAL A 56 -5.04 4.26 3.40
CA VAL A 56 -5.48 3.74 4.70
C VAL A 56 -4.61 4.32 5.82
N ILE A 57 -3.29 4.19 5.70
CA ILE A 57 -2.34 4.72 6.70
C ILE A 57 -2.51 6.23 6.87
N ARG A 58 -2.69 6.96 5.76
CA ARG A 58 -2.92 8.41 5.80
C ARG A 58 -4.21 8.76 6.54
N THR A 59 -5.31 8.09 6.22
CA THR A 59 -6.62 8.31 6.85
C THR A 59 -6.56 8.02 8.35
N GLU A 60 -5.87 6.96 8.76
CA GLU A 60 -5.68 6.66 10.18
C GLU A 60 -4.88 7.75 10.90
N ASN A 61 -3.83 8.27 10.27
CA ASN A 61 -3.04 9.35 10.84
C ASN A 61 -3.85 10.65 10.97
N GLU A 62 -4.60 11.02 9.93
CA GLU A 62 -5.51 12.19 9.95
C GLU A 62 -6.61 12.05 11.01
N THR A 63 -7.18 10.85 11.16
CA THR A 63 -8.19 10.56 12.20
C THR A 63 -7.59 10.67 13.60
N THR A 64 -6.39 10.14 13.80
CA THR A 64 -5.67 10.23 15.08
C THR A 64 -5.40 11.68 15.44
N GLN A 65 -4.95 12.49 14.48
CA GLN A 65 -4.71 13.92 14.69
C GLN A 65 -6.01 14.67 15.05
N ALA A 66 -7.10 14.43 14.32
CA ALA A 66 -8.39 15.05 14.63
C ALA A 66 -8.90 14.68 16.04
N LEU A 67 -8.68 13.45 16.48
CA LEU A 67 -9.01 13.03 17.85
C LEU A 67 -8.16 13.77 18.89
N LEU A 68 -6.86 13.91 18.65
CA LEU A 68 -5.96 14.66 19.54
C LEU A 68 -6.38 16.13 19.64
N ASP A 69 -6.72 16.77 18.52
CA ASP A 69 -7.15 18.16 18.46
C ASP A 69 -8.49 18.40 19.20
N ILE A 70 -9.40 17.43 19.22
CA ILE A 70 -10.66 17.51 19.99
C ILE A 70 -10.41 17.39 21.50
N THR A 71 -9.39 16.63 21.90
CA THR A 71 -9.08 16.37 23.31
C THR A 71 -8.14 17.40 23.96
N ALA A 72 -7.56 18.30 23.17
CA ALA A 72 -6.68 19.39 23.61
C ALA A 72 -7.48 20.65 23.99
#